data_AF-A0A4Y8KEU6-F1
#
_entry.id   AF-A0A4Y8KEU6-F1
#
_cell.length_a   1.000
_cell.length_b   1.000
_cell.length_c   1.000
_cell.angle_alpha   90.00
_cell.angle_beta   90.00
_cell.angle_gamma   90.00
#
_symmetry.space_group_name_H-M   'P 1'
#
loop_
_entity.id
_entity.type
_entity.pdbx_description
1 polymer ?
#
loop_
_entity_poly.entity_id
_entity_poly.type
_entity_poly.pdbx_seq_one_letter_code
_entity_poly.pdbx_strand_id
1 'polypeptide(L)'
;MNAELPDLERTVDEGLLIALSAVRMAVKNDIIVGALREHFDYDIARYADNARSEVHRLARQNEEYARRVSRMGRDLAAMKWRPSFTDDQRHDLKQFALRVRVHERLTLALDAVAADTNQVARIVASAQRSASEEVSSAVSSKLIELAVDPRAPDYAEHRSERLEAFVLINLAILQAKHDAATSPEFNEY
;
A
#
# COMPACT_ATOMS: atom_id res chain seq x y z
N MET A 1 5.37 -31.03 22.22
CA MET A 1 4.23 -30.17 21.84
C MET A 1 4.01 -30.33 20.35
N ASN A 2 3.02 -31.14 19.94
CA ASN A 2 2.61 -31.19 18.53
C ASN A 2 1.84 -29.90 18.25
N ALA A 3 2.45 -28.95 17.56
CA ALA A 3 1.72 -27.83 17.00
C ALA A 3 0.71 -28.41 16.01
N GLU A 4 -0.56 -28.42 16.42
CA GLU A 4 -1.68 -28.73 15.55
C GLU A 4 -1.59 -27.75 14.37
N LEU A 5 -1.42 -28.29 13.16
CA LEU A 5 -1.27 -27.46 11.96
C LEU A 5 -2.48 -26.51 11.92
N PRO A 6 -2.29 -25.19 11.73
CA PRO A 6 -3.39 -24.26 11.66
C PRO A 6 -4.35 -24.72 10.57
N ASP A 7 -5.65 -24.56 10.83
CA ASP A 7 -6.68 -24.90 9.86
C ASP A 7 -6.38 -24.18 8.54
N LEU A 8 -6.37 -24.96 7.45
CA LEU A 8 -5.95 -24.49 6.14
C LEU A 8 -6.85 -23.35 5.67
N GLU A 9 -8.15 -23.45 5.92
CA GLU A 9 -9.12 -22.42 5.55
C GLU A 9 -8.88 -21.13 6.31
N ARG A 10 -8.77 -21.21 7.63
CA ARG A 10 -8.41 -20.06 8.47
C ARG A 10 -7.13 -19.35 8.02
N THR A 11 -6.09 -20.11 7.68
CA THR A 11 -4.81 -19.53 7.22
C THR A 11 -4.97 -18.77 5.89
N VAL A 12 -5.79 -19.31 4.99
CA VAL A 12 -6.09 -18.66 3.70
C VAL A 12 -6.93 -17.40 3.91
N ASP A 13 -7.93 -17.44 4.78
CA ASP A 13 -8.79 -16.31 5.08
C ASP A 13 -8.00 -15.15 5.73
N GLU A 14 -7.14 -15.46 6.71
CA GLU A 14 -6.24 -14.47 7.30
C GLU A 14 -5.28 -13.89 6.25
N GLY A 15 -4.71 -14.75 5.39
CA GLY A 15 -3.85 -14.33 4.28
C GLY A 15 -4.56 -13.41 3.28
N LEU A 16 -5.83 -13.67 2.98
CA LEU A 16 -6.65 -12.84 2.09
C LEU A 16 -6.90 -11.47 2.71
N LEU A 17 -7.27 -11.40 4.00
CA LEU A 17 -7.48 -10.13 4.70
C LEU A 17 -6.23 -9.24 4.71
N ILE A 18 -5.06 -9.85 4.89
CA ILE A 18 -3.76 -9.16 4.84
C ILE A 18 -3.51 -8.64 3.42
N ALA A 19 -3.68 -9.49 2.40
CA ALA A 19 -3.49 -9.12 1.00
C ALA A 19 -4.41 -7.96 0.58
N LEU A 20 -5.70 -8.03 0.91
CA LEU A 20 -6.65 -6.96 0.58
C LEU A 20 -6.35 -5.65 1.32
N SER A 21 -5.81 -5.75 2.55
CA SER A 21 -5.34 -4.56 3.27
C SER A 21 -4.13 -3.91 2.59
N ALA A 22 -3.21 -4.72 2.07
CA ALA A 22 -2.07 -4.23 1.29
C ALA A 22 -2.52 -3.55 -0.01
N VAL A 23 -3.47 -4.14 -0.75
CA VAL A 23 -4.06 -3.53 -1.95
C VAL A 23 -4.73 -2.20 -1.61
N ARG A 24 -5.56 -2.16 -0.56
CA ARG A 24 -6.21 -0.92 -0.11
C ARG A 24 -5.17 0.17 0.18
N MET A 25 -4.05 -0.17 0.80
CA MET A 25 -2.98 0.78 1.09
C MET A 25 -2.27 1.27 -0.18
N ALA A 26 -2.03 0.38 -1.15
CA ALA A 26 -1.46 0.75 -2.46
C ALA A 26 -2.38 1.71 -3.22
N VAL A 27 -3.69 1.42 -3.28
CA VAL A 27 -4.69 2.28 -3.94
C VAL A 27 -4.84 3.62 -3.21
N LYS A 28 -4.81 3.62 -1.87
CA LYS A 28 -4.83 4.86 -1.07
C LYS A 28 -3.66 5.77 -1.46
N ASN A 29 -2.45 5.21 -1.55
CA ASN A 29 -1.27 5.98 -1.94
C ASN A 29 -1.39 6.50 -3.38
N ASP A 30 -1.89 5.70 -4.30
CA ASP A 30 -2.15 6.13 -5.69
C ASP A 30 -3.13 7.31 -5.74
N ILE A 31 -4.22 7.27 -4.97
CA ILE A 31 -5.19 8.38 -4.87
C ILE A 31 -4.51 9.65 -4.34
N ILE A 32 -3.73 9.55 -3.25
CA ILE A 32 -3.06 10.71 -2.65
C ILE A 32 -2.05 11.32 -3.63
N VAL A 33 -1.22 10.48 -4.27
CA VAL A 33 -0.22 10.96 -5.23
C VAL A 33 -0.89 11.56 -6.46
N GLY A 34 -1.92 10.92 -7.01
CA GLY A 34 -2.68 11.44 -8.15
C GLY A 34 -3.32 12.79 -7.85
N ALA A 35 -3.89 12.97 -6.66
CA ALA A 35 -4.49 14.25 -6.26
C ALA A 35 -3.45 15.37 -6.03
N LEU A 36 -2.31 15.06 -5.39
CA LEU A 36 -1.34 16.07 -5.00
C LEU A 36 -0.31 16.42 -6.07
N ARG A 37 0.09 15.45 -6.90
CA ARG A 37 1.18 15.62 -7.87
C ARG A 37 0.66 15.88 -9.28
N GLU A 38 -0.40 15.16 -9.66
CA GLU A 38 -0.84 15.09 -11.05
C GLU A 38 -2.05 16.00 -11.32
N HIS A 39 -2.66 16.57 -10.27
CA HIS A 39 -3.87 17.40 -10.32
C HIS A 39 -5.01 16.76 -11.13
N PHE A 40 -5.08 15.43 -11.14
CA PHE A 40 -6.10 14.73 -11.92
C PHE A 40 -7.46 14.82 -11.25
N ASP A 41 -8.49 14.96 -12.09
CA ASP A 41 -9.86 14.75 -11.65
C ASP A 41 -10.04 13.33 -11.13
N TYR A 42 -10.80 13.20 -10.05
CA TYR A 42 -11.03 11.91 -9.40
C TYR A 42 -11.83 10.98 -10.31
N ASP A 43 -11.18 9.93 -10.83
CA ASP A 43 -11.81 8.89 -11.66
C ASP A 43 -11.85 7.52 -10.94
N ILE A 44 -13.06 7.11 -10.56
CA ILE A 44 -13.32 5.83 -9.90
C ILE A 44 -12.93 4.64 -10.79
N ALA A 45 -13.11 4.75 -12.11
CA ALA A 45 -12.82 3.65 -13.04
C ALA A 45 -11.31 3.36 -13.07
N ARG A 46 -10.48 4.42 -13.20
CA ARG A 46 -9.01 4.30 -13.09
C ARG A 46 -8.59 3.60 -11.79
N TYR A 47 -9.12 4.01 -10.64
CA TYR A 47 -8.73 3.42 -9.37
C TYR A 47 -9.24 1.98 -9.21
N ALA A 48 -10.38 1.63 -9.80
CA ALA A 48 -10.86 0.25 -9.85
C ALA A 48 -9.94 -0.63 -10.69
N ASP A 49 -9.46 -0.14 -11.83
CA ASP A 49 -8.52 -0.88 -12.69
C ASP A 49 -7.15 -1.04 -12.02
N ASN A 50 -6.68 -0.01 -11.31
CA ASN A 50 -5.47 -0.13 -10.51
C ASN A 50 -5.64 -1.16 -9.36
N ALA A 51 -6.77 -1.11 -8.66
CA ALA A 51 -7.08 -2.10 -7.61
C ALA A 51 -7.09 -3.54 -8.16
N ARG A 52 -7.72 -3.79 -9.31
CA ARG A 52 -7.68 -5.11 -9.99
C ARG A 52 -6.25 -5.50 -10.34
N SER A 53 -5.48 -4.58 -10.90
CA SER A 53 -4.09 -4.82 -11.28
C SER A 53 -3.23 -5.22 -10.07
N GLU A 54 -3.41 -4.55 -8.93
CA GLU A 54 -2.72 -4.87 -7.69
C GLU A 54 -3.14 -6.22 -7.10
N VAL A 55 -4.44 -6.55 -7.13
CA VAL A 55 -4.91 -7.89 -6.70
C VAL A 55 -4.31 -8.99 -7.58
N HIS A 56 -4.35 -8.84 -8.92
CA HIS A 56 -3.74 -9.81 -9.83
C HIS A 56 -2.22 -9.88 -9.67
N ARG A 57 -1.55 -8.76 -9.37
CA ARG A 57 -0.12 -8.75 -9.05
C ARG A 57 0.17 -9.62 -7.83
N LEU A 58 -0.61 -9.50 -6.76
CA LEU A 58 -0.48 -10.36 -5.58
C LEU A 58 -0.82 -11.82 -5.89
N ALA A 59 -1.83 -12.10 -6.70
CA ALA A 59 -2.19 -13.46 -7.12
C ALA A 59 -1.01 -14.13 -7.84
N ARG A 60 -0.41 -13.46 -8.83
CA ARG A 60 0.78 -13.95 -9.55
C ARG A 60 1.97 -14.19 -8.62
N GLN A 61 2.22 -13.29 -7.67
CA GLN A 61 3.29 -13.46 -6.69
C GLN A 61 3.08 -14.70 -5.80
N ASN A 62 1.84 -14.96 -5.39
CA ASN A 62 1.49 -16.17 -4.63
C ASN A 62 1.67 -17.43 -5.47
N GLU A 63 1.28 -17.41 -6.74
CA GLU A 63 1.47 -18.52 -7.67
C GLU A 63 2.96 -18.84 -7.88
N GLU A 64 3.78 -17.81 -8.13
CA GLU A 64 5.24 -17.96 -8.27
C GLU A 64 5.88 -18.53 -7.01
N TYR A 65 5.43 -18.07 -5.84
CA TYR A 65 5.88 -18.58 -4.55
C TYR A 65 5.49 -20.05 -4.37
N ALA A 66 4.24 -20.43 -4.65
CA ALA A 66 3.79 -21.82 -4.60
C ALA A 66 4.63 -22.72 -5.52
N ARG A 67 4.90 -22.28 -6.76
CA ARG A 67 5.77 -23.00 -7.71
C ARG A 67 7.19 -23.16 -7.17
N ARG A 68 7.75 -22.14 -6.52
CA ARG A 68 9.09 -22.20 -5.92
C ARG A 68 9.14 -23.18 -4.75
N VAL A 69 8.17 -23.12 -3.85
CA VAL A 69 8.08 -24.03 -2.70
C VAL A 69 7.84 -25.47 -3.15
N SER A 70 7.01 -25.67 -4.18
CA SER A 70 6.80 -26.98 -4.80
C SER A 70 8.10 -27.59 -5.35
N ARG A 71 8.97 -26.79 -5.99
CA ARG A 71 10.29 -27.24 -6.42
C ARG A 71 11.16 -27.69 -5.24
N MET A 72 11.25 -26.86 -4.20
CA MET A 72 12.02 -27.21 -2.99
C MET A 72 11.51 -28.50 -2.33
N GLY A 73 10.19 -28.68 -2.25
CA GLY A 73 9.58 -29.89 -1.73
C GLY A 73 9.90 -31.13 -2.57
N ARG A 74 9.90 -31.00 -3.91
CA ARG A 74 10.29 -32.09 -4.82
C ARG A 74 11.77 -32.46 -4.69
N ASP A 75 12.65 -31.47 -4.59
CA ASP A 75 14.09 -31.68 -4.43
C ASP A 75 14.38 -32.39 -3.10
N LEU A 76 13.71 -32.00 -2.01
CA LEU A 76 13.81 -32.69 -0.72
C LEU A 76 13.21 -34.09 -0.77
N ALA A 77 12.08 -34.28 -1.45
CA ALA A 77 11.43 -35.58 -1.59
C ALA A 77 12.29 -36.59 -2.37
N ALA A 78 13.08 -36.12 -3.35
CA ALA A 78 14.03 -36.97 -4.07
C ALA A 78 15.13 -37.55 -3.15
N MET A 79 15.44 -36.88 -2.05
CA MET A 79 16.43 -37.33 -1.06
C MET A 79 15.86 -38.31 -0.03
N LYS A 80 14.54 -38.56 -0.02
CA LYS A 80 13.82 -39.36 0.99
C LYS A 80 14.34 -40.80 1.15
N TRP A 81 14.90 -41.38 0.09
CA TRP A 81 15.41 -42.76 0.09
C TRP A 81 16.83 -42.88 0.66
N ARG A 82 17.49 -41.76 1.00
CA ARG A 82 18.82 -41.78 1.59
C ARG A 82 18.73 -42.24 3.06
N PRO A 83 19.62 -43.14 3.51
CA PRO A 83 19.65 -43.59 4.92
C PRO A 83 19.82 -42.45 5.94
N SER A 84 20.39 -41.31 5.51
CA SER A 84 20.60 -40.12 6.33
C SER A 84 19.39 -39.17 6.41
N PHE A 85 18.22 -39.56 5.90
CA PHE A 85 17.04 -38.69 5.87
C PHE A 85 16.45 -38.52 7.27
N THR A 86 16.50 -37.30 7.82
CA THR A 86 16.14 -37.00 9.21
C THR A 86 14.63 -36.83 9.39
N ASP A 87 14.15 -36.87 10.63
CA ASP A 87 12.75 -36.62 10.94
C ASP A 87 12.36 -35.14 10.68
N ASP A 88 13.29 -34.21 10.91
CA ASP A 88 13.12 -32.78 10.56
C ASP A 88 12.82 -32.62 9.06
N GLN A 89 13.56 -33.33 8.20
CA GLN A 89 13.32 -33.31 6.76
C GLN A 89 11.95 -33.91 6.37
N ARG A 90 11.41 -34.87 7.15
CA ARG A 90 10.04 -35.36 6.96
C ARG A 90 9.00 -34.32 7.35
N HIS A 91 9.26 -33.57 8.42
CA HIS A 91 8.41 -32.47 8.85
C HIS A 91 8.39 -31.34 7.80
N ASP A 92 9.56 -30.96 7.27
CA ASP A 92 9.70 -29.94 6.24
C ASP A 92 8.90 -30.26 4.97
N LEU A 93 8.88 -31.53 4.55
CA LEU A 93 8.04 -31.96 3.42
C LEU A 93 6.55 -31.69 3.64
N LYS A 94 6.05 -31.93 4.87
CA LYS A 94 4.65 -31.63 5.22
C LYS A 94 4.40 -30.12 5.23
N GLN A 95 5.34 -29.34 5.75
CA GLN A 95 5.26 -27.89 5.77
C GLN A 95 5.26 -27.29 4.36
N PHE A 96 6.12 -27.78 3.46
CA PHE A 96 6.11 -27.35 2.06
C PHE A 96 4.79 -27.67 1.37
N ALA A 97 4.26 -28.88 1.57
CA ALA A 97 2.96 -29.25 1.02
C ALA A 97 1.82 -28.35 1.53
N LEU A 98 1.82 -28.01 2.82
CA LEU A 98 0.85 -27.09 3.40
C LEU A 98 0.97 -25.69 2.79
N ARG A 99 2.18 -25.13 2.73
CA ARG A 99 2.43 -23.79 2.15
C ARG A 99 1.99 -23.71 0.70
N VAL A 100 2.29 -24.73 -0.12
CA VAL A 100 1.84 -24.78 -1.52
C VAL A 100 0.32 -24.67 -1.59
N ARG A 101 -0.42 -25.47 -0.80
CA ARG A 101 -1.89 -25.44 -0.77
C ARG A 101 -2.44 -24.08 -0.32
N VAL A 102 -1.83 -23.46 0.68
CA VAL A 102 -2.22 -22.12 1.16
C VAL A 102 -2.10 -21.10 0.04
N HIS A 103 -0.93 -21.02 -0.61
CA HIS A 103 -0.69 -20.02 -1.65
C HIS A 103 -1.51 -20.29 -2.92
N GLU A 104 -1.76 -21.54 -3.29
CA GLU A 104 -2.67 -21.90 -4.39
C GLU A 104 -4.11 -21.46 -4.10
N ARG A 105 -4.64 -21.76 -2.91
CA ARG A 105 -6.00 -21.32 -2.51
C ARG A 105 -6.10 -19.81 -2.41
N LEU A 106 -5.08 -19.15 -1.86
CA LEU A 106 -5.03 -17.69 -1.79
C LEU A 106 -5.01 -17.05 -3.18
N THR A 107 -4.29 -17.63 -4.14
CA THR A 107 -4.30 -17.18 -5.54
C THR A 107 -5.72 -17.20 -6.12
N LEU A 108 -6.43 -18.33 -5.96
CA LEU A 108 -7.81 -18.46 -6.42
C LEU A 108 -8.76 -17.46 -5.76
N ALA A 109 -8.59 -17.24 -4.45
CA ALA A 109 -9.40 -16.27 -3.70
C ALA A 109 -9.14 -14.83 -4.17
N LEU A 110 -7.89 -14.47 -4.45
CA LEU A 110 -7.52 -13.17 -4.99
C LEU A 110 -8.11 -12.94 -6.39
N ASP A 111 -8.01 -13.94 -7.27
CA ASP A 111 -8.59 -13.85 -8.61
C ASP A 111 -10.13 -13.71 -8.57
N ALA A 112 -10.80 -14.41 -7.65
CA ALA A 112 -12.23 -14.25 -7.42
C ALA A 112 -12.59 -12.82 -6.95
N VAL A 113 -11.77 -12.24 -6.07
CA VAL A 113 -11.96 -10.84 -5.63
C VAL A 113 -11.74 -9.86 -6.78
N ALA A 114 -10.72 -10.06 -7.62
CA ALA A 114 -10.45 -9.20 -8.77
C ALA A 114 -11.59 -9.22 -9.81
N ALA A 115 -12.24 -10.38 -9.98
CA ALA A 115 -13.38 -10.55 -10.87
C ALA A 115 -14.68 -9.94 -10.30
N ASP A 116 -14.82 -9.85 -8.98
CA ASP A 116 -15.99 -9.25 -8.33
C ASP A 116 -15.90 -7.72 -8.30
N THR A 117 -16.62 -7.07 -9.21
CA THR A 117 -16.69 -5.61 -9.32
C THR A 117 -17.20 -4.94 -8.02
N ASN A 118 -18.07 -5.59 -7.25
CA ASN A 118 -18.54 -5.03 -5.98
C ASN A 118 -17.45 -5.07 -4.91
N GLN A 119 -16.64 -6.12 -4.86
CA GLN A 119 -15.48 -6.19 -3.96
C GLN A 119 -14.45 -5.13 -4.32
N VAL A 120 -14.11 -5.00 -5.60
CA VAL A 120 -13.18 -3.97 -6.09
C VAL A 120 -13.69 -2.57 -5.73
N ALA A 121 -14.98 -2.28 -5.96
CA ALA A 121 -15.57 -1.00 -5.60
C ALA A 121 -15.49 -0.73 -4.09
N ARG A 122 -15.67 -1.74 -3.23
CA ARG A 122 -15.50 -1.59 -1.77
C ARG A 122 -14.07 -1.26 -1.38
N ILE A 123 -13.08 -1.90 -2.02
CA ILE A 123 -11.66 -1.62 -1.78
C ILE A 123 -11.34 -0.17 -2.13
N VAL A 124 -11.76 0.29 -3.31
CA VAL A 124 -11.55 1.67 -3.78
C VAL A 124 -12.26 2.67 -2.88
N ALA A 125 -13.53 2.46 -2.54
CA ALA A 125 -14.27 3.36 -1.65
C ALA A 125 -13.63 3.44 -0.25
N SER A 126 -13.13 2.32 0.27
CA SER A 126 -12.40 2.33 1.54
C SER A 126 -11.06 3.04 1.43
N ALA A 127 -10.32 2.85 0.34
CA ALA A 127 -9.05 3.53 0.08
C ALA A 127 -9.26 5.05 -0.05
N GLN A 128 -10.31 5.48 -0.76
CA GLN A 128 -10.68 6.88 -0.91
C GLN A 128 -10.99 7.52 0.44
N ARG A 129 -11.82 6.90 1.29
CA ARG A 129 -12.11 7.43 2.63
C ARG A 129 -10.84 7.60 3.45
N SER A 130 -10.00 6.57 3.52
CA SER A 130 -8.74 6.64 4.26
C SER A 130 -7.76 7.68 3.67
N ALA A 131 -7.73 7.86 2.35
CA ALA A 131 -6.92 8.90 1.71
C ALA A 131 -7.40 10.29 2.11
N SER A 132 -8.71 10.55 2.06
CA SER A 132 -9.30 11.83 2.47
C SER A 132 -9.05 12.14 3.95
N GLU A 133 -9.19 11.13 4.82
CA GLU A 133 -8.88 11.26 6.25
C GLU A 133 -7.41 11.62 6.49
N GLU A 134 -6.49 10.94 5.80
CA GLU A 134 -5.06 11.18 5.92
C GLU A 134 -4.66 12.58 5.43
N VAL A 135 -5.16 13.00 4.26
CA VAL A 135 -4.93 14.35 3.73
C VAL A 135 -5.53 15.40 4.66
N SER A 136 -6.77 15.21 5.12
CA SER A 136 -7.42 16.15 6.05
C SER A 136 -6.67 16.26 7.37
N SER A 137 -6.15 15.15 7.90
CA SER A 137 -5.34 15.14 9.11
C SER A 137 -4.02 15.88 8.87
N ALA A 138 -3.32 15.60 7.77
CA ALA A 138 -2.07 16.26 7.44
C ALA A 138 -2.24 17.79 7.27
N VAL A 139 -3.30 18.23 6.59
CA VAL A 139 -3.63 19.64 6.44
C VAL A 139 -3.97 20.27 7.78
N SER A 140 -4.81 19.62 8.59
CA SER A 140 -5.17 20.14 9.93
C SER A 140 -3.96 20.28 10.82
N SER A 141 -3.09 19.27 10.88
CA SER A 141 -1.83 19.33 11.63
C SER A 141 -0.94 20.47 11.13
N LYS A 142 -0.84 20.67 9.80
CA LYS A 142 -0.03 21.76 9.26
C LYS A 142 -0.61 23.14 9.58
N LEU A 143 -1.93 23.28 9.54
CA LEU A 143 -2.61 24.51 9.90
C LEU A 143 -2.45 24.84 11.38
N ILE A 144 -2.52 23.84 12.26
CA ILE A 144 -2.27 24.01 13.70
C ILE A 144 -0.81 24.46 13.95
N GLU A 145 0.16 23.86 13.27
CA GLU A 145 1.57 24.26 13.37
C GLU A 145 1.78 25.72 12.91
N LEU A 146 1.08 26.13 11.85
CA LEU A 146 1.14 27.49 11.31
C LEU A 146 0.27 28.49 12.09
N ALA A 147 -0.61 28.02 12.98
CA ALA A 147 -1.53 28.88 13.71
C ALA A 147 -0.75 29.70 14.75
N VAL A 148 -0.59 30.98 14.46
CA VAL A 148 -0.04 31.94 15.41
C VAL A 148 -1.19 32.51 16.23
N ASP A 149 -1.19 32.30 17.55
CA ASP A 149 -2.16 32.93 18.44
C ASP A 149 -1.79 34.42 18.66
N PRO A 150 -2.61 35.38 18.20
CA PRO A 150 -2.36 36.81 18.41
C PRO A 150 -2.44 37.24 19.88
N ARG A 151 -3.00 36.40 20.76
CA ARG A 151 -3.12 36.64 22.20
C ARG A 151 -1.99 36.02 23.02
N ALA A 152 -1.05 35.32 22.38
CA ALA A 152 0.08 34.75 23.08
C ALA A 152 0.91 35.86 23.76
N PRO A 153 1.33 35.70 25.02
CA PRO A 153 2.01 36.76 25.78
C PRO A 153 3.31 37.26 25.13
N ASP A 154 3.96 36.39 24.36
CA ASP A 154 5.19 36.62 23.59
C ASP A 154 4.93 37.01 22.12
N TYR A 155 3.66 37.15 21.71
CA TYR A 155 3.31 37.46 20.32
C TYR A 155 3.96 38.77 19.86
N ALA A 156 3.88 39.83 20.68
CA ALA A 156 4.41 41.14 20.32
C ALA A 156 5.95 41.11 20.17
N GLU A 157 6.63 40.32 21.00
CA GLU A 157 8.09 40.19 21.02
C GLU A 157 8.61 39.52 19.74
N HIS A 158 8.00 38.40 19.34
CA HIS A 158 8.43 37.63 18.17
C HIS A 158 7.77 38.07 16.85
N ARG A 159 6.96 39.15 16.85
CA ARG A 159 6.21 39.59 15.66
C ARG A 159 7.14 40.05 14.53
N SER A 160 8.18 40.82 14.85
CA SER A 160 9.14 41.32 13.86
C SER A 160 9.87 40.18 13.17
N GLU A 161 10.40 39.23 13.95
CA GLU A 161 11.10 38.04 13.45
C GLU A 161 10.20 37.19 12.54
N ARG A 162 8.93 36.98 12.91
CA ARG A 162 7.96 36.26 12.08
C ARG A 162 7.63 37.00 10.78
N LEU A 163 7.50 38.32 10.81
CA LEU A 163 7.26 39.11 9.59
C LEU A 163 8.47 39.09 8.66
N GLU A 164 9.67 39.17 9.23
CA GLU A 164 10.92 39.04 8.47
C GLU A 164 11.02 37.66 7.81
N ALA A 165 10.78 36.58 8.56
CA ALA A 165 10.71 35.22 8.02
C ALA A 165 9.59 35.06 6.97
N PHE A 166 8.44 35.70 7.16
CA PHE A 166 7.36 35.71 6.17
C PHE A 166 7.80 36.35 4.84
N VAL A 167 8.46 37.50 4.89
CA VAL A 167 8.95 38.19 3.68
C VAL A 167 10.10 37.45 3.03
N LEU A 168 11.14 37.09 3.80
CA LEU A 168 12.37 36.54 3.24
C LEU A 168 12.24 35.08 2.80
N ILE A 169 11.38 34.31 3.46
CA ILE A 169 11.25 32.88 3.17
C ILE A 169 9.94 32.61 2.43
N ASN A 170 8.80 32.94 3.05
CA ASN A 170 7.50 32.50 2.52
C ASN A 170 7.12 33.22 1.22
N LEU A 171 7.25 34.55 1.17
CA LEU A 171 7.00 35.35 -0.02
C LEU A 171 8.00 35.04 -1.14
N ALA A 172 9.28 34.84 -0.81
CA ALA A 172 10.30 34.44 -1.78
C ALA A 172 9.99 33.07 -2.43
N ILE A 173 9.59 32.08 -1.63
CA ILE A 173 9.16 30.76 -2.14
C ILE A 173 7.92 30.89 -3.02
N LEU A 174 6.94 31.72 -2.62
CA LEU A 174 5.73 31.94 -3.40
C LEU A 174 6.05 32.59 -4.75
N GLN A 175 6.93 33.59 -4.76
CA GLN A 175 7.35 34.28 -5.97
C GLN A 175 8.11 33.34 -6.91
N ALA A 176 9.06 32.54 -6.39
CA ALA A 176 9.76 31.53 -7.19
C ALA A 176 8.80 30.50 -7.82
N LYS A 177 7.76 30.06 -7.11
CA LYS A 177 6.72 29.17 -7.65
C LYS A 177 5.87 29.85 -8.72
N HIS A 178 5.48 31.10 -8.50
CA HIS A 178 4.74 31.88 -9.47
C HIS A 178 5.54 32.07 -10.77
N ASP A 179 6.81 32.44 -10.65
CA ASP A 179 7.70 32.67 -11.80
C ASP A 179 7.96 31.38 -12.57
N ALA A 180 8.10 30.24 -11.88
CA ALA A 180 8.18 28.92 -12.52
C ALA A 180 6.89 28.55 -13.28
N ALA A 181 5.71 28.95 -12.77
CA ALA A 181 4.43 28.70 -13.42
C ALA A 181 4.12 29.67 -14.58
N THR A 182 4.74 30.85 -14.61
CA THR A 182 4.51 31.90 -15.62
C THR A 182 5.66 32.04 -16.63
N SER A 183 6.77 31.33 -16.45
CA SER A 183 7.88 31.29 -17.41
C SER A 183 7.43 30.65 -18.75
N PRO A 184 7.61 31.31 -19.91
CA PRO A 184 7.05 30.87 -21.20
C PRO A 184 7.71 29.65 -21.86
N GLU A 185 8.61 28.92 -21.18
CA GLU A 185 9.47 27.92 -21.85
C GLU A 185 8.81 26.58 -22.20
N PHE A 186 7.47 26.46 -22.11
CA PHE A 186 6.71 25.36 -22.69
C PHE A 186 5.49 25.84 -23.49
N ASN A 187 5.66 26.87 -24.31
CA ASN A 187 4.73 27.17 -25.40
C ASN A 187 5.48 27.25 -26.73
N GLU A 188 6.18 26.18 -27.07
CA GLU A 188 6.51 25.83 -28.46
C GLU A 188 6.03 24.40 -28.72
N TYR A 189 5.20 24.29 -29.78
CA TYR A 189 4.54 23.13 -30.41
C TYR A 189 3.14 22.74 -29.91
#